data_AF-A0A1C5FXF8-F1
#
_entry.id   AF-A0A1C5FXF8-F1
#
_cell.length_a   1.000
_cell.length_b   1.000
_cell.length_c   1.000
_cell.angle_alpha   90.00
_cell.angle_beta   90.00
_cell.angle_gamma   90.00
#
_symmetry.space_group_name_H-M   'P 1'
#
loop_
_entity.id
_entity.type
_entity.pdbx_description
1 polymer ?
#
loop_
_entity_poly.entity_id
_entity_poly.type
_entity_poly.pdbx_seq_one_letter_code
_entity_poly.pdbx_strand_id
1 'polypeptide(L)'
;MSAMTAAAPDAAVENPPGPKAAPPLPLKPMLRGWLHAGMFPAALISGVVLTALADSPRGRLACAIYTLTACALFGTSALYHRGNWGPRTAAVLRRLDHANIFLIIAGTYTPFTLLLLPHGKKQLLLWL
;
A
#
# COMPACT_ATOMS: atom_id res chain seq x y z
N MET A 1 -44.10 76.14 -2.25
CA MET A 1 -43.08 75.54 -1.36
C MET A 1 -43.00 74.06 -1.70
N SER A 2 -41.95 73.68 -2.42
CA SER A 2 -41.72 72.34 -2.96
C SER A 2 -41.08 71.46 -1.88
N ALA A 3 -41.69 70.32 -1.54
CA ALA A 3 -41.09 69.32 -0.68
C ALA A 3 -40.72 68.11 -1.54
N MET A 4 -39.41 67.94 -1.77
CA MET A 4 -38.79 66.83 -2.48
C MET A 4 -39.02 65.52 -1.71
N THR A 5 -39.80 64.60 -2.28
CA THR A 5 -39.84 63.20 -1.85
C THR A 5 -38.60 62.50 -2.38
N ALA A 6 -37.62 62.23 -1.50
CA ALA A 6 -36.47 61.41 -1.82
C ALA A 6 -36.91 59.96 -2.01
N ALA A 7 -36.76 59.42 -3.22
CA ALA A 7 -36.90 57.99 -3.48
C ALA A 7 -35.77 57.24 -2.76
N ALA A 8 -36.11 56.22 -1.98
CA ALA A 8 -35.14 55.33 -1.38
C ALA A 8 -34.32 54.65 -2.51
N PRO A 9 -33.00 54.48 -2.34
CA PRO A 9 -32.21 53.77 -3.34
C PRO A 9 -32.71 52.33 -3.44
N ASP A 10 -32.92 51.86 -4.67
CA ASP A 10 -33.20 50.45 -4.96
C ASP A 10 -32.16 49.60 -4.24
N ALA A 11 -32.58 48.92 -3.17
CA ALA A 11 -31.77 47.91 -2.54
C ALA A 11 -31.55 46.82 -3.58
N ALA A 12 -30.35 46.80 -4.16
CA ALA A 12 -29.93 45.74 -5.07
C ALA A 12 -30.22 44.42 -4.36
N VAL A 13 -31.16 43.64 -4.91
CA VAL A 13 -31.43 42.29 -4.45
C VAL A 13 -30.18 41.49 -4.78
N GLU A 14 -29.29 41.36 -3.80
CA GLU A 14 -28.13 40.50 -3.89
C GLU A 14 -28.66 39.07 -3.98
N ASN A 15 -28.59 38.49 -5.18
CA ASN A 15 -28.98 37.11 -5.39
C ASN A 15 -28.13 36.22 -4.46
N PRO A 16 -28.73 35.25 -3.77
CA PRO A 16 -27.97 34.37 -2.90
C PRO A 16 -26.88 33.67 -3.71
N PRO A 17 -25.67 33.51 -3.15
CA PRO A 17 -24.58 32.85 -3.85
C PRO A 17 -25.05 31.46 -4.29
N GLY A 18 -24.96 31.20 -5.59
CA GLY A 18 -25.32 29.91 -6.17
C GLY A 18 -24.56 28.76 -5.49
N PRO A 19 -25.08 27.52 -5.54
CA PRO A 19 -24.46 26.38 -4.88
C PRO A 19 -22.97 26.28 -5.24
N LYS A 20 -22.10 26.37 -4.24
CA LYS A 20 -20.65 26.17 -4.45
C LYS A 20 -20.46 24.76 -5.01
N ALA A 21 -19.86 24.67 -6.20
CA ALA A 21 -19.55 23.39 -6.81
C ALA A 21 -18.77 22.52 -5.81
N ALA A 22 -19.26 21.29 -5.59
CA ALA A 22 -18.59 20.35 -4.71
C ALA A 22 -17.15 20.10 -5.20
N PRO A 23 -16.16 19.97 -4.31
CA PRO A 23 -14.79 19.67 -4.71
C PRO A 23 -14.75 18.40 -5.57
N PRO A 24 -13.92 18.37 -6.63
CA PRO A 24 -13.75 17.15 -7.41
C PRO A 24 -13.29 16.01 -6.50
N LEU A 25 -13.93 14.84 -6.63
CA LEU A 25 -13.58 13.66 -5.85
C LEU A 25 -12.11 13.28 -6.15
N PRO A 26 -11.31 12.95 -5.12
CA PRO A 26 -9.91 12.60 -5.32
C PRO A 26 -9.78 11.37 -6.23
N LEU A 27 -9.04 11.50 -7.34
CA LEU A 27 -8.75 10.41 -8.26
C LEU A 27 -7.94 9.33 -7.54
N LYS A 28 -8.43 8.09 -7.52
CA LYS A 28 -7.73 6.95 -6.93
C LYS A 28 -6.46 6.65 -7.74
N PRO A 29 -5.25 6.75 -7.18
CA PRO A 29 -4.01 6.48 -7.93
C PRO A 29 -3.94 5.00 -8.31
N MET A 30 -3.94 4.70 -9.62
CA MET A 30 -4.05 3.33 -10.14
C MET A 30 -2.70 2.62 -10.30
N LEU A 31 -1.60 3.37 -10.38
CA LEU A 31 -0.30 2.84 -10.76
C LEU A 31 0.20 1.74 -9.79
N ARG A 32 0.09 1.97 -8.48
CA ARG A 32 0.53 1.01 -7.45
C ARG A 32 -0.15 -0.35 -7.59
N GLY A 33 -1.46 -0.35 -7.80
CA GLY A 33 -2.24 -1.58 -7.94
C GLY A 33 -1.84 -2.40 -9.17
N TRP A 34 -1.55 -1.74 -10.29
CA TRP A 34 -1.13 -2.43 -11.52
C TRP A 34 0.32 -2.92 -11.48
N LEU A 35 1.23 -2.12 -10.93
CA LEU A 35 2.62 -2.54 -10.74
C LEU A 35 2.71 -3.79 -9.84
N HIS A 36 1.98 -3.79 -8.73
CA HIS A 36 1.99 -4.93 -7.81
C HIS A 36 1.28 -6.15 -8.40
N ALA A 37 0.20 -5.95 -9.16
CA ALA A 37 -0.48 -7.05 -9.86
C ALA A 37 0.43 -7.74 -10.89
N GLY A 38 1.27 -6.98 -11.61
CA GLY A 38 2.28 -7.54 -12.52
C GLY A 38 3.47 -8.17 -11.80
N MET A 39 3.89 -7.60 -10.67
CA MET A 39 5.03 -8.10 -9.91
C MET A 39 4.70 -9.39 -9.14
N PHE A 40 3.45 -9.61 -8.73
CA PHE A 40 3.04 -10.83 -8.03
C PHE A 40 3.38 -12.13 -8.80
N PRO A 41 2.96 -12.33 -10.07
CA PRO A 41 3.33 -13.53 -10.81
C PRO A 41 4.83 -13.63 -11.06
N ALA A 42 5.51 -12.50 -11.32
CA ALA A 42 6.96 -12.49 -11.48
C ALA A 42 7.69 -12.97 -10.21
N ALA A 43 7.29 -12.47 -9.04
CA ALA A 43 7.83 -12.85 -7.74
C ALA A 43 7.52 -14.31 -7.40
N LEU A 44 6.29 -14.78 -7.68
CA LEU A 44 5.89 -16.16 -7.45
C LEU A 44 6.72 -17.13 -8.30
N ILE A 45 6.81 -16.89 -9.62
CA ILE A 45 7.56 -17.75 -10.54
C ILE A 45 9.05 -17.75 -10.18
N SER A 46 9.64 -16.57 -10.04
CA SER A 46 11.07 -16.45 -9.72
C SER A 46 11.41 -17.08 -8.37
N GLY A 47 10.55 -16.87 -7.36
CA GLY A 47 10.73 -17.43 -6.03
C GLY A 47 10.56 -18.95 -5.96
N VAL A 48 9.60 -19.51 -6.71
CA VAL A 48 9.44 -20.96 -6.85
C VAL A 48 10.67 -21.57 -7.54
N VAL A 49 11.15 -20.96 -8.63
CA VAL A 49 12.37 -21.41 -9.32
C VAL A 49 13.58 -21.34 -8.39
N LEU A 50 13.79 -20.21 -7.70
CA LEU A 50 14.88 -20.04 -6.76
C LEU A 50 14.83 -21.08 -5.63
N THR A 51 13.64 -21.36 -5.10
CA THR A 51 13.43 -22.37 -4.05
C THR A 51 13.72 -23.77 -4.58
N ALA A 52 13.31 -24.10 -5.80
CA ALA A 52 13.57 -25.42 -6.41
C ALA A 52 15.06 -25.66 -6.70
N LEU A 53 15.77 -24.61 -7.12
CA LEU A 53 17.20 -24.66 -7.45
C LEU A 53 18.12 -24.57 -6.23
N ALA A 54 17.60 -24.33 -5.03
CA ALA A 54 18.44 -24.28 -3.84
C ALA A 54 18.95 -25.69 -3.44
N ASP A 55 20.27 -25.82 -3.29
CA ASP A 55 20.95 -27.10 -3.07
C ASP A 55 20.82 -27.67 -1.65
N SER A 56 20.44 -26.84 -0.67
CA SER A 56 20.34 -27.25 0.73
C SER A 56 18.95 -27.05 1.32
N PRO A 57 18.51 -27.89 2.27
CA PRO A 57 17.24 -27.69 2.97
C PRO A 57 17.12 -26.30 3.63
N ARG A 58 18.22 -25.78 4.20
CA ARG A 58 18.27 -24.44 4.78
C ARG A 58 18.11 -23.35 3.72
N GLY A 59 18.77 -23.50 2.57
CA GLY A 59 18.62 -22.59 1.43
C GLY A 59 17.19 -22.59 0.89
N ARG A 60 16.58 -23.77 0.74
CA ARG A 60 15.18 -23.92 0.33
C ARG A 60 14.23 -23.21 1.29
N LEU A 61 14.40 -23.42 2.60
CA LEU A 61 13.59 -22.75 3.62
C LEU A 61 13.75 -21.22 3.55
N ALA A 62 14.99 -20.72 3.43
CA ALA A 62 15.24 -19.28 3.31
C ALA A 62 14.58 -18.68 2.07
N CYS A 63 14.70 -19.34 0.91
CA CYS A 63 14.09 -18.92 -0.34
C CYS A 63 12.56 -18.97 -0.27
N ALA A 64 11.99 -19.99 0.37
CA ALA A 64 10.56 -20.12 0.57
C ALA A 64 10.00 -18.98 1.45
N ILE A 65 10.68 -18.62 2.55
CA ILE A 65 10.27 -17.51 3.42
C ILE A 65 10.31 -16.17 2.67
N TYR A 66 11.38 -15.93 1.91
CA TYR A 66 11.47 -14.75 1.04
C TYR A 66 10.33 -14.72 0.01
N THR A 67 10.09 -15.84 -0.68
CA THR A 67 9.05 -15.96 -1.71
C THR A 67 7.66 -15.70 -1.14
N LEU A 68 7.33 -16.32 0.01
CA LEU A 68 6.02 -16.16 0.64
C LEU A 68 5.75 -14.73 1.07
N THR A 69 6.74 -14.06 1.67
CA THR A 69 6.59 -12.66 2.08
C THR A 69 6.51 -11.71 0.88
N ALA A 70 7.22 -11.98 -0.22
CA ALA A 70 7.12 -11.21 -1.45
C ALA A 70 5.75 -11.37 -2.12
N CYS A 71 5.25 -12.61 -2.21
CA CYS A 71 3.91 -12.91 -2.69
C CYS A 71 2.83 -12.24 -1.82
N ALA A 72 2.99 -12.28 -0.50
CA ALA A 72 2.08 -11.58 0.41
C ALA A 72 2.06 -10.07 0.13
N LEU A 73 3.23 -9.43 0.02
CA LEU A 73 3.35 -8.00 -0.28
C LEU A 73 2.63 -7.63 -1.58
N PHE A 74 3.03 -8.22 -2.70
CA PHE A 74 2.49 -7.84 -4.01
C PHE A 74 1.02 -8.25 -4.15
N GLY A 75 0.64 -9.43 -3.64
CA GLY A 75 -0.71 -9.95 -3.72
C GLY A 75 -1.71 -9.13 -2.91
N THR A 76 -1.44 -8.90 -1.63
CA THR A 76 -2.31 -8.09 -0.76
C THR A 76 -2.47 -6.67 -1.30
N SER A 77 -1.36 -6.08 -1.78
CA SER A 77 -1.36 -4.72 -2.27
C SER A 77 -2.13 -4.56 -3.59
N ALA A 78 -1.94 -5.50 -4.52
CA ALA A 78 -2.72 -5.57 -5.75
C ALA A 78 -4.22 -5.73 -5.43
N LEU A 79 -4.57 -6.64 -4.52
CA LEU A 79 -5.95 -6.88 -4.10
C LEU A 79 -6.58 -5.63 -3.46
N TYR A 80 -5.87 -4.98 -2.55
CA TYR A 80 -6.32 -3.76 -1.87
C TYR A 80 -6.57 -2.61 -2.86
N HIS A 81 -5.62 -2.34 -3.75
CA HIS A 81 -5.70 -1.18 -4.64
C HIS A 81 -6.63 -1.40 -5.83
N ARG A 82 -6.83 -2.64 -6.31
CA ARG A 82 -7.68 -2.90 -7.47
C ARG A 82 -9.14 -3.21 -7.15
N GLY A 83 -9.44 -3.75 -5.99
CA GLY A 83 -10.82 -4.11 -5.66
C GLY A 83 -11.67 -2.94 -5.18
N ASN A 84 -12.99 -3.11 -5.29
CA ASN A 84 -14.01 -2.21 -4.78
C ASN A 84 -14.66 -2.85 -3.54
N TRP A 85 -14.00 -2.69 -2.40
CA TRP A 85 -14.33 -3.40 -1.17
C TRP A 85 -15.26 -2.59 -0.26
N GLY A 86 -16.13 -3.27 0.49
CA GLY A 86 -16.88 -2.64 1.57
C GLY A 86 -15.96 -2.13 2.71
N PRO A 87 -16.46 -1.27 3.62
CA PRO A 87 -15.63 -0.55 4.60
C PRO A 87 -14.76 -1.46 5.48
N ARG A 88 -15.31 -2.59 5.93
CA ARG A 88 -14.61 -3.56 6.79
C ARG A 88 -13.45 -4.23 6.05
N THR A 89 -13.70 -4.77 4.86
CA THR A 89 -12.70 -5.45 4.04
C THR A 89 -11.59 -4.49 3.61
N ALA A 90 -11.95 -3.27 3.20
CA ALA A 90 -10.97 -2.24 2.87
C ALA A 90 -10.05 -1.90 4.06
N ALA A 91 -10.59 -1.83 5.27
CA ALA A 91 -9.80 -1.57 6.48
C ALA A 91 -8.84 -2.72 6.81
N VAL A 92 -9.28 -3.98 6.68
CA VAL A 92 -8.44 -5.16 6.89
C VAL A 92 -7.33 -5.22 5.85
N LEU A 93 -7.67 -5.12 4.56
CA LEU A 93 -6.68 -5.16 3.47
C LEU A 93 -5.65 -4.03 3.59
N ARG A 94 -6.08 -2.83 4.00
CA ARG A 94 -5.16 -1.73 4.31
C ARG A 94 -4.19 -2.08 5.43
N ARG A 95 -4.65 -2.70 6.52
CA ARG A 95 -3.77 -3.11 7.64
C ARG A 95 -2.78 -4.17 7.20
N LEU A 96 -3.24 -5.15 6.42
CA LEU A 96 -2.38 -6.20 5.85
C LEU A 96 -1.33 -5.61 4.91
N ASP A 97 -1.71 -4.67 4.04
CA ASP A 97 -0.79 -4.00 3.12
C ASP A 97 0.32 -3.23 3.85
N HIS A 98 -0.02 -2.53 4.95
CA HIS A 98 0.98 -1.87 5.80
C HIS A 98 1.86 -2.86 6.56
N ALA A 99 1.26 -3.91 7.14
CA ALA A 99 2.00 -4.93 7.88
C ALA A 99 2.99 -5.68 6.97
N ASN A 100 2.64 -5.86 5.70
CA ASN A 100 3.46 -6.59 4.74
C ASN A 100 4.83 -5.95 4.48
N ILE A 101 4.98 -4.64 4.70
CA ILE A 101 6.29 -3.97 4.62
C ILE A 101 7.25 -4.57 5.65
N PHE A 102 6.80 -4.79 6.88
CA PHE A 102 7.62 -5.41 7.93
C PHE A 102 7.89 -6.90 7.65
N LEU A 103 6.90 -7.62 7.13
CA LEU A 103 7.05 -9.02 6.74
C LEU A 103 8.09 -9.20 5.62
N ILE A 104 8.04 -8.40 4.54
CA ILE A 104 9.01 -8.52 3.46
C ILE A 104 10.41 -8.11 3.91
N ILE A 105 10.54 -7.13 4.80
CA ILE A 105 11.83 -6.77 5.40
C ILE A 105 12.39 -8.01 6.13
N ALA A 106 11.63 -8.60 7.05
CA ALA A 106 12.07 -9.82 7.75
C ALA A 106 12.38 -10.99 6.78
N GLY A 107 11.56 -11.17 5.76
CA GLY A 107 11.75 -12.17 4.72
C GLY A 107 13.04 -11.98 3.92
N THR A 108 13.39 -10.74 3.58
CA THR A 108 14.66 -10.41 2.89
C THR A 108 15.89 -10.65 3.76
N TYR A 109 15.80 -10.43 5.08
CA TYR A 109 16.90 -10.72 6.02
C TYR A 109 17.10 -12.21 6.32
N THR A 110 16.07 -13.04 6.13
CA THR A 110 16.13 -14.48 6.42
C THR A 110 17.27 -15.23 5.69
N PRO A 111 17.47 -15.13 4.36
CA PRO A 111 18.59 -15.79 3.69
C PRO A 111 19.95 -15.31 4.20
N PHE A 112 20.12 -14.02 4.50
CA PHE A 112 21.36 -13.51 5.08
C PHE A 112 21.65 -14.13 6.45
N THR A 113 20.65 -14.19 7.33
CA THR A 113 20.82 -14.75 8.69
C THR A 113 21.00 -16.27 8.71
N LEU A 114 20.38 -16.99 7.77
CA LEU A 114 20.47 -18.45 7.70
C LEU A 114 21.70 -18.97 6.94
N LEU A 115 22.18 -18.24 5.94
CA LEU A 115 23.23 -18.71 5.03
C LEU A 115 24.57 -17.99 5.21
N LEU A 116 24.59 -16.70 5.56
CA LEU A 116 25.83 -15.93 5.66
C LEU A 116 26.41 -15.89 7.07
N LEU A 117 25.61 -16.13 8.12
CA LEU A 117 26.07 -15.97 9.49
C LEU A 117 26.66 -17.28 10.03
N PRO A 118 27.98 -17.33 10.34
CA PRO A 118 28.57 -18.49 10.99
C PRO A 118 27.89 -18.71 12.35
N HIS A 119 27.71 -19.98 12.74
CA HIS A 119 27.00 -20.41 13.95
C HIS A 119 27.41 -19.65 15.24
N GLY A 120 28.61 -19.05 15.31
CA GLY A 120 29.12 -18.31 16.45
C GLY A 120 28.77 -16.82 16.57
N LYS A 121 28.18 -16.15 15.56
CA LYS A 121 27.88 -14.70 15.61
C LYS A 121 26.40 -14.34 15.79
N LYS A 122 25.51 -15.33 15.94
CA LYS A 122 24.08 -15.10 16.22
C LYS A 122 23.81 -14.39 17.56
N GLN A 123 24.74 -14.48 18.52
CA GLN A 123 24.59 -13.83 19.82
C GLN A 123 25.04 -12.36 19.85
N LEU A 124 25.94 -11.92 18.97
CA LEU A 124 26.50 -10.56 19.05
C LEU A 124 25.49 -9.47 18.64
N LEU A 125 24.46 -9.81 17.87
CA LEU A 125 23.40 -8.87 17.44
C LEU A 125 22.24 -8.76 18.45
N LEU A 126 22.15 -9.65 19.45
CA LEU A 126 21.09 -9.61 20.47
C LEU A 126 21.49 -8.82 21.72
N TRP A 127 22.73 -8.33 21.77
CA TRP A 127 23.34 -7.69 22.94
C TRP A 127 23.94 -6.30 22.65
N LEU A 128 23.66 -5.72 21.48
CA LEU A 128 23.91 -4.31 21.15
C LEU A 128 22.57 -3.62 20.90
#